data_AF-X0TRT9-F1
#
_entry.id   AF-X0TRT9-F1
#
_cell.length_a   1.000
_cell.length_b   1.000
_cell.length_c   1.000
_cell.angle_alpha   90.00
_cell.angle_beta   90.00
_cell.angle_gamma   90.00
#
_symmetry.space_group_name_H-M   'P 1'
#
loop_
_entity.id
_entity.type
_entity.pdbx_description
1 polymer ?
#
loop_
_entity_poly.entity_id
_entity_poly.type
_entity_poly.pdbx_seq_one_letter_code
_entity_poly.pdbx_strand_id
1 'polypeptide(L)'
;GLDELVSDLSKINSAGKHLLGLINDVLDLSKIESGRMDVYLETFEVRPMLEEAVATVIPLVERNENELVTEFAGDLGTIRADLTKVRQSLFNLLSNAG
;
A
#
# COMPACT_ATOMS: atom_id res chain seq x y z
N GLY A 1 -9.08 -27.58 16.79
CA GLY A 1 -10.36 -26.97 17.25
C GLY A 1 -10.85 -25.94 16.23
N LEU A 2 -12.08 -25.44 16.32
CA LEU A 2 -12.62 -24.45 15.35
C LEU A 2 -11.71 -23.21 15.22
N ASP A 3 -11.07 -22.77 16.30
CA ASP A 3 -10.11 -21.65 16.30
C ASP A 3 -8.84 -21.93 15.48
N GLU A 4 -8.41 -23.18 15.44
CA GLU A 4 -7.23 -23.65 14.69
C GLU A 4 -7.49 -23.59 13.18
N LEU A 5 -8.69 -24.02 12.76
CA LEU A 5 -9.17 -23.91 11.38
C LEU A 5 -9.30 -22.45 10.92
N VAL A 6 -9.76 -21.56 11.79
CA VAL A 6 -9.85 -20.11 11.49
C VAL A 6 -8.47 -19.49 11.34
N SER A 7 -7.51 -19.84 12.21
CA SER A 7 -6.11 -19.43 12.12
C SER A 7 -5.48 -19.87 10.80
N ASP A 8 -5.66 -21.14 10.42
CA ASP A 8 -5.08 -21.67 9.17
C ASP A 8 -5.69 -21.02 7.93
N LEU A 9 -7.00 -20.75 7.93
CA LEU A 9 -7.66 -20.03 6.85
C LEU A 9 -7.12 -18.58 6.72
N SER A 10 -6.85 -17.93 7.84
CA SER A 10 -6.24 -16.59 7.87
C SER A 10 -4.82 -16.58 7.29
N LYS A 11 -4.01 -17.59 7.61
CA LYS A 11 -2.66 -17.76 7.04
C LYS A 11 -2.70 -18.01 5.54
N ILE A 12 -3.59 -18.88 5.07
CA ILE A 12 -3.78 -19.17 3.64
C ILE A 12 -4.21 -17.89 2.89
N ASN A 13 -5.17 -17.15 3.43
CA ASN A 13 -5.64 -15.89 2.83
C ASN A 13 -4.52 -14.84 2.77
N SER A 14 -3.71 -14.72 3.83
CA SER A 14 -2.58 -13.80 3.87
C SER A 14 -1.51 -14.18 2.84
N ALA A 15 -1.17 -15.48 2.73
CA ALA A 15 -0.23 -15.98 1.72
C ALA A 15 -0.75 -15.77 0.29
N GLY A 16 -2.06 -15.98 0.06
CA GLY A 16 -2.70 -15.73 -1.24
C GLY A 16 -2.66 -14.26 -1.64
N LYS A 17 -2.94 -13.35 -0.72
CA LYS A 17 -2.83 -11.90 -0.95
C LYS A 17 -1.39 -11.49 -1.26
N HIS A 18 -0.41 -12.04 -0.53
CA HIS A 18 1.00 -11.77 -0.77
C HIS A 18 1.44 -12.24 -2.16
N LEU A 19 1.09 -13.47 -2.55
CA LEU A 19 1.41 -14.00 -3.87
C LEU A 19 0.75 -13.18 -4.99
N LEU A 20 -0.50 -12.77 -4.80
CA LEU A 20 -1.19 -11.90 -5.77
C LEU A 20 -0.48 -10.54 -5.90
N GLY A 21 0.02 -9.98 -4.80
CA GLY A 21 0.87 -8.79 -4.80
C GLY A 21 2.11 -8.97 -5.67
N LEU A 22 2.86 -10.05 -5.45
CA LEU A 22 4.07 -10.37 -6.23
C LEU A 22 3.77 -10.53 -7.73
N ILE A 23 2.65 -11.17 -8.08
CA ILE A 23 2.23 -11.31 -9.48
C ILE A 23 1.96 -9.93 -10.11
N ASN A 24 1.24 -9.07 -9.38
CA ASN A 24 0.94 -7.72 -9.86
C ASN A 24 2.21 -6.90 -10.04
N ASP A 25 3.17 -6.98 -9.10
CA ASP A 25 4.46 -6.28 -9.19
C ASP A 25 5.25 -6.72 -10.43
N VAL A 26 5.29 -8.01 -10.75
CA VAL A 26 5.96 -8.54 -11.95
C VAL A 26 5.27 -8.07 -13.24
N LEU A 27 3.93 -8.05 -13.26
CA LEU A 27 3.17 -7.56 -14.42
C LEU A 27 3.36 -6.07 -14.65
N ASP A 28 3.38 -5.27 -13.58
CA ASP A 28 3.59 -3.83 -13.67
C ASP A 28 5.02 -3.50 -14.09
N LEU A 29 6.03 -4.21 -13.57
CA LEU A 29 7.40 -4.10 -14.06
C LEU A 29 7.51 -4.42 -15.56
N SER A 30 6.83 -5.49 -16.03
CA SER A 30 6.81 -5.86 -17.44
C SER A 30 6.17 -4.78 -18.33
N LYS A 31 5.13 -4.08 -17.84
CA LYS A 31 4.51 -2.95 -18.54
C LYS A 31 5.46 -1.75 -18.60
N ILE A 32 6.21 -1.49 -17.53
CA ILE A 32 7.22 -0.42 -17.48
C ILE A 32 8.32 -0.69 -18.50
N GLU A 33 8.92 -1.88 -18.49
CA GLU A 33 10.02 -2.26 -19.39
C GLU A 33 9.61 -2.26 -20.86
N SER A 34 8.35 -2.60 -21.15
CA SER A 34 7.80 -2.57 -22.51
C SER A 34 7.30 -1.18 -22.95
N GLY A 35 7.39 -0.15 -22.09
CA GLY A 35 6.90 1.19 -22.38
C GLY A 35 5.37 1.28 -22.51
N ARG A 36 4.64 0.29 -21.99
CA ARG A 36 3.17 0.17 -22.06
C ARG A 36 2.47 0.63 -20.79
N MET A 37 3.21 1.13 -19.81
CA MET A 37 2.59 1.65 -18.59
C MET A 37 2.08 3.07 -18.85
N ASP A 38 0.77 3.19 -19.01
CA ASP A 38 0.10 4.48 -18.99
C ASP A 38 0.15 5.07 -17.57
N VAL A 39 0.37 6.38 -17.51
CA VAL A 39 0.37 7.18 -16.29
C VAL A 39 -0.74 8.21 -16.42
N TYR A 40 -1.68 8.22 -15.47
CA TYR A 40 -2.75 9.19 -15.47
C TYR A 40 -2.40 10.35 -14.54
N LEU A 41 -1.81 11.40 -15.11
CA LEU A 41 -1.37 12.56 -14.33
C LEU A 41 -2.55 13.42 -13.92
N GLU A 42 -2.70 13.63 -12.61
CA GLU A 42 -3.65 14.55 -12.03
C GLU A 42 -2.96 15.41 -10.95
N THR A 43 -3.53 16.57 -10.65
CA THR A 43 -3.09 17.42 -9.54
C THR A 43 -3.92 17.11 -8.32
N PHE A 44 -3.28 16.78 -7.21
CA PHE A 44 -3.96 16.45 -5.95
C PHE A 44 -3.21 16.98 -4.73
N GLU A 45 -3.96 17.20 -3.65
CA GLU A 45 -3.43 17.59 -2.33
C GLU A 45 -2.67 16.42 -1.70
N VAL A 46 -1.45 16.67 -1.24
CA VAL A 46 -0.59 15.61 -0.67
C VAL A 46 -1.13 15.12 0.67
N ARG A 47 -1.66 16.03 1.49
CA ARG A 47 -2.08 15.73 2.87
C ARG A 47 -3.22 14.69 2.93
N PRO A 48 -4.35 14.85 2.22
CA PRO A 48 -5.43 13.84 2.23
C PRO A 48 -4.95 12.47 1.76
N MET A 49 -4.05 12.41 0.79
CA MET A 49 -3.49 11.17 0.26
C MET A 49 -2.65 10.43 1.32
N LEU A 50 -1.81 11.16 2.07
CA LEU A 50 -1.03 10.58 3.18
C LEU A 50 -1.93 10.12 4.33
N GLU A 51 -2.97 10.88 4.66
CA GLU A 51 -3.93 10.53 5.71
C GLU A 51 -4.70 9.23 5.36
N GLU A 52 -5.10 9.05 4.09
CA GLU A 52 -5.71 7.80 3.61
C GLU A 52 -4.74 6.62 3.70
N ALA A 53 -3.47 6.82 3.31
CA ALA A 53 -2.45 5.77 3.41
C ALA A 53 -2.20 5.35 4.86
N VAL A 54 -2.06 6.30 5.79
CA VAL A 54 -1.90 6.04 7.23
C VAL A 54 -3.09 5.27 7.78
N ALA A 55 -4.33 5.72 7.50
CA ALA A 55 -5.54 5.07 7.97
C ALA A 55 -5.63 3.60 7.52
N THR A 56 -5.11 3.28 6.34
CA THR A 56 -5.11 1.92 5.79
C THR A 56 -4.12 0.99 6.52
N VAL A 57 -3.03 1.52 7.06
CA VAL A 57 -1.93 0.73 7.64
C VAL A 57 -2.02 0.63 9.16
N ILE A 58 -2.78 1.52 9.83
CA ILE A 58 -3.03 1.46 11.29
C ILE A 58 -3.40 0.03 11.77
N PRO A 59 -4.36 -0.70 11.15
CA PRO A 59 -4.71 -2.04 11.62
C PRO A 59 -3.57 -3.06 11.50
N LEU A 60 -2.66 -2.86 10.54
CA LEU A 60 -1.48 -3.73 10.36
C LEU A 60 -0.44 -3.47 11.44
N VAL A 61 -0.18 -2.19 11.73
CA VAL A 61 0.76 -1.75 12.77
C VAL A 61 0.29 -2.22 14.16
N GLU A 62 -1.01 -2.06 14.46
CA GLU A 62 -1.60 -2.55 15.71
C GLU A 62 -1.46 -4.06 15.86
N ARG A 63 -1.66 -4.82 14.77
CA ARG A 63 -1.52 -6.28 14.77
C ARG A 63 -0.09 -6.73 15.03
N ASN A 64 0.89 -6.00 14.50
CA ASN A 64 2.30 -6.37 14.58
C ASN A 64 3.01 -5.73 15.80
N GLU A 65 2.26 -5.10 16.71
CA GLU A 65 2.75 -4.43 17.92
C GLU A 65 3.83 -3.37 17.63
N ASN A 66 3.74 -2.71 16.47
CA ASN A 66 4.64 -1.66 16.03
C ASN A 66 4.10 -0.27 16.39
N GLU A 67 4.98 0.74 16.42
CA GLU A 67 4.59 2.14 16.58
C GLU A 67 4.64 2.87 15.23
N LEU A 68 3.55 3.56 14.87
CA LEU A 68 3.49 4.42 13.68
C LEU A 68 3.50 5.89 14.10
N VAL A 69 4.63 6.56 13.82
CA VAL A 69 4.78 8.00 14.04
C VAL A 69 4.61 8.74 12.71
N THR A 70 3.73 9.74 12.67
CA THR A 70 3.51 10.57 11.47
C THR A 70 3.94 12.01 11.73
N GLU A 71 4.85 12.50 10.89
CA GLU A 71 5.32 13.90 10.91
C GLU A 71 5.09 14.52 9.54
N PHE A 72 4.12 15.42 9.47
CA PHE A 72 3.77 16.11 8.23
C PHE A 72 3.99 17.60 8.39
N ALA A 73 4.67 18.23 7.43
CA ALA A 73 4.75 19.68 7.37
C ALA A 73 3.34 20.30 7.23
N GLY A 74 3.15 21.51 7.76
CA GLY A 74 1.85 22.19 7.76
C GLY A 74 1.34 22.51 6.35
N ASP A 75 2.25 22.84 5.43
CA ASP A 75 1.94 23.08 4.03
C ASP A 75 2.70 22.08 3.15
N LEU A 76 2.00 21.02 2.73
CA LEU A 76 2.51 20.05 1.78
C LEU A 76 2.14 20.39 0.33
N GLY A 77 1.21 21.33 0.14
CA GLY A 77 0.67 21.72 -1.15
C GLY A 77 0.12 20.57 -2.00
N THR A 78 0.20 20.78 -3.32
CA THR A 78 -0.24 19.83 -4.34
C THR A 78 0.93 19.30 -5.15
N ILE A 79 0.75 18.09 -5.68
CA ILE A 79 1.67 17.51 -6.66
C ILE A 79 0.92 17.09 -7.91
N ARG A 80 1.63 16.97 -9.04
CA ARG A 80 1.09 16.44 -10.29
C ARG A 80 1.68 15.06 -10.58
N ALA A 81 0.91 14.02 -10.32
CA ALA A 81 1.34 12.63 -10.43
C ALA A 81 0.13 11.71 -10.69
N ASP A 82 0.37 10.40 -10.84
CA ASP A 82 -0.69 9.40 -10.83
C ASP A 82 -1.00 9.01 -9.39
N LEU A 83 -2.13 9.50 -8.87
CA LEU A 83 -2.55 9.32 -7.48
C LEU A 83 -2.61 7.85 -7.10
N THR A 84 -3.10 7.00 -8.00
CA THR A 84 -3.27 5.57 -7.74
C THR A 84 -1.91 4.89 -7.60
N LYS A 85 -0.97 5.18 -8.49
CA LYS A 85 0.40 4.63 -8.43
C LYS A 85 1.19 5.16 -7.23
N VAL A 86 1.00 6.42 -6.84
CA VAL A 86 1.62 6.99 -5.64
C VAL A 86 1.10 6.30 -4.39
N ARG A 87 -0.22 6.13 -4.25
CA ARG A 87 -0.81 5.40 -3.12
C ARG A 87 -0.34 3.95 -3.06
N GLN A 88 -0.28 3.26 -4.19
CA GLN A 88 0.25 1.89 -4.23
C GLN A 88 1.70 1.83 -3.74
N SER A 89 2.54 2.77 -4.19
CA SER A 89 3.94 2.84 -3.79
C SER A 89 4.07 3.07 -2.28
N LEU A 90 3.29 3.98 -1.71
CA LEU A 90 3.27 4.23 -0.27
C LEU A 90 2.77 3.01 0.50
N PHE A 91 1.70 2.36 0.03
CA PHE A 91 1.19 1.15 0.67
C PHE A 91 2.24 0.05 0.68
N ASN A 92 2.93 -0.19 -0.44
CA ASN A 92 4.01 -1.18 -0.52
C ASN A 92 5.14 -0.89 0.48
N LEU A 93 5.51 0.37 0.69
CA LEU A 93 6.52 0.75 1.67
C LEU A 93 6.02 0.55 3.11
N LEU A 94 4.82 1.03 3.42
CA LEU A 94 4.25 0.98 4.75
C LEU A 94 3.86 -0.45 5.17
N SER A 95 3.36 -1.28 4.24
CA SER A 95 3.05 -2.69 4.52
C SER A 95 4.28 -3.55 4.73
N ASN A 96 5.43 -3.15 4.17
CA ASN A 96 6.71 -3.82 4.40
C ASN A 96 7.36 -3.42 5.73
N ALA A 97 7.09 -2.20 6.21
CA ALA A 97 7.55 -1.73 7.51
C ALA A 97 6.65 -2.24 8.67
N GLY A 98 5.39 -2.53 8.35
CA GLY A 98 4.37 -3.01 9.27
C GLY A 98 4.63 -4.39 9.82
#